data_AF-A0A9X4HGN4-F1
#
_entry.id   AF-A0A9X4HGN4-F1
#
_cell.length_a   1.000
_cell.length_b   1.000
_cell.length_c   1.000
_cell.angle_alpha   90.00
_cell.angle_beta   90.00
_cell.angle_gamma   90.00
#
_symmetry.space_group_name_H-M   'P 1'
#
loop_
_entity.id
_entity.type
_entity.pdbx_description
1 polymer ?
#
loop_
_entity_poly.entity_id
_entity_poly.type
_entity_poly.pdbx_seq_one_letter_code
_entity_poly.pdbx_strand_id
1 'polypeptide(L)'
;MFRYAKELLLIIYLLFYSAYYIERVNAIGLGFSILLFGAMFLALTLALYLTAYIRQTLIRHLFALVMFGSAVFFDIYTRVTADYLSYSNFVSLVYSGGFIQEAAYQYRDAIIRSALNGLLLLFAIGLKPRHSLMVPNALRVAAPLCGVLLLSAVLFLRAGEGARGLPIMYTPLAYLNLFVYEALHNTVGPREPVTLARTS
;
A
#
# COMPACT_ATOMS: atom_id res chain seq x y z
N MET A 1 9.98 -29.58 -10.02
CA MET A 1 9.89 -28.10 -10.19
C MET A 1 8.64 -27.58 -9.49
N PHE A 2 8.80 -26.64 -8.56
CA PHE A 2 7.83 -26.25 -7.51
C PHE A 2 6.45 -25.80 -8.04
N ARG A 3 5.41 -26.60 -7.76
CA ARG A 3 4.00 -26.30 -8.11
C ARG A 3 3.48 -25.08 -7.33
N TYR A 4 3.93 -24.92 -6.10
CA TYR A 4 3.50 -23.89 -5.13
C TYR A 4 4.50 -22.74 -4.93
N ALA A 5 5.36 -22.48 -5.93
CA ALA A 5 6.40 -21.46 -5.80
C ALA A 5 5.82 -20.05 -5.52
N LYS A 6 4.67 -19.74 -6.10
CA LYS A 6 3.99 -18.45 -5.98
C LYS A 6 3.44 -18.23 -4.59
N GLU A 7 2.75 -19.24 -4.05
CA GLU A 7 2.21 -19.27 -2.70
C GLU A 7 3.31 -19.14 -1.68
N LEU A 8 4.40 -19.89 -1.88
CA LEU A 8 5.56 -19.84 -1.01
C LEU A 8 6.20 -18.44 -1.01
N LEU A 9 6.33 -17.79 -2.16
CA LEU A 9 6.82 -16.41 -2.23
C LEU A 9 5.89 -15.40 -1.55
N LEU A 10 4.56 -15.53 -1.70
CA LEU A 10 3.60 -14.68 -1.01
C LEU A 10 3.65 -14.88 0.52
N ILE A 11 3.74 -16.13 0.97
CA ILE A 11 3.84 -16.47 2.39
C ILE A 11 5.13 -15.90 2.97
N ILE A 12 6.28 -16.13 2.31
CA ILE A 12 7.56 -15.57 2.75
C ILE A 12 7.47 -14.04 2.79
N TYR A 13 6.93 -13.41 1.76
CA TYR A 13 6.74 -11.96 1.74
C TYR A 13 5.90 -11.46 2.93
N LEU A 14 4.77 -12.11 3.25
CA LEU A 14 3.96 -11.73 4.41
C LEU A 14 4.71 -11.96 5.73
N LEU A 15 5.49 -13.03 5.85
CA LEU A 15 6.28 -13.32 7.05
C LEU A 15 7.40 -12.31 7.30
N PHE A 16 7.99 -11.74 6.24
CA PHE A 16 8.98 -10.66 6.36
C PHE A 16 8.43 -9.43 7.10
N TYR A 17 7.11 -9.20 7.02
CA TYR A 17 6.42 -8.10 7.71
C TYR A 17 5.63 -8.57 8.95
N SER A 18 5.89 -9.79 9.44
CA SER A 18 5.19 -10.36 10.60
C SER A 18 5.35 -9.55 11.87
N ALA A 19 6.55 -9.01 12.14
CA ALA A 19 6.79 -8.15 13.30
C ALA A 19 5.85 -6.94 13.31
N TYR A 20 5.69 -6.29 12.15
CA TYR A 20 4.78 -5.15 11.97
C TYR A 20 3.31 -5.54 12.22
N TYR A 21 2.88 -6.73 11.79
CA TYR A 21 1.53 -7.22 12.06
C TYR A 21 1.32 -7.55 13.55
N ILE A 22 2.31 -8.16 14.20
CA ILE A 22 2.27 -8.53 15.62
C ILE A 22 2.23 -7.28 16.50
N GLU A 23 3.06 -6.27 16.22
CA GLU A 23 3.04 -4.98 16.91
C GLU A 23 1.65 -4.34 16.84
N ARG A 24 1.00 -4.39 15.68
CA ARG A 24 -0.36 -3.86 15.54
C ARG A 24 -1.38 -4.64 16.36
N VAL A 25 -1.32 -5.97 16.32
CA VAL A 25 -2.22 -6.82 17.11
C VAL A 25 -2.07 -6.53 18.60
N ASN A 26 -0.83 -6.41 19.09
CA ASN A 26 -0.54 -6.05 20.48
C ASN A 26 -1.07 -4.66 20.84
N ALA A 27 -0.95 -3.67 19.93
CA ALA A 27 -1.44 -2.31 20.15
C ALA A 27 -2.97 -2.19 20.14
N ILE A 28 -3.68 -3.04 19.38
CA ILE A 28 -5.16 -3.05 19.37
C ILE A 28 -5.72 -3.68 20.65
N GLY A 29 -5.02 -4.68 21.19
CA GLY A 29 -5.49 -5.46 22.34
C GLY A 29 -6.64 -6.42 21.99
N LEU A 30 -7.19 -7.08 23.01
CA LEU A 30 -8.31 -8.01 22.86
C LEU A 30 -9.65 -7.25 22.84
N GLY A 31 -10.46 -7.47 21.81
CA GLY A 31 -11.80 -6.87 21.69
C GLY A 31 -12.37 -6.95 20.28
N PHE A 32 -13.52 -6.34 20.03
CA PHE A 32 -14.19 -6.36 18.71
C PHE A 32 -13.30 -5.79 17.58
N SER A 33 -12.45 -4.82 17.89
CA SER A 33 -11.51 -4.22 16.93
C SER A 33 -10.53 -5.21 16.32
N ILE A 34 -10.12 -6.26 17.04
CA ILE A 34 -9.21 -7.29 16.51
C ILE A 34 -9.90 -8.15 15.45
N LEU A 35 -11.22 -8.39 15.59
CA LEU A 35 -12.01 -9.14 14.62
C LEU A 35 -12.15 -8.35 13.33
N LEU A 36 -12.44 -7.05 13.42
CA LEU A 36 -12.48 -6.16 12.26
C LEU A 36 -11.12 -6.08 11.57
N PHE A 37 -10.04 -5.96 12.33
CA PHE A 37 -8.67 -5.99 11.78
C PHE A 37 -8.37 -7.32 11.09
N GLY A 38 -8.69 -8.45 11.72
CA GLY A 38 -8.50 -9.79 11.14
C GLY A 38 -9.29 -9.97 9.84
N ALA A 39 -10.56 -9.55 9.83
CA ALA A 39 -11.39 -9.60 8.62
C ALA A 39 -10.80 -8.75 7.49
N MET A 40 -10.34 -7.54 7.80
CA MET A 40 -9.65 -6.64 6.86
C MET A 40 -8.38 -7.27 6.30
N PHE A 41 -7.53 -7.79 7.18
CA PHE A 41 -6.27 -8.43 6.82
C PHE A 41 -6.50 -9.64 5.91
N LEU A 42 -7.48 -10.49 6.23
CA LEU A 42 -7.85 -11.65 5.42
C LEU A 42 -8.40 -11.23 4.05
N ALA A 43 -9.27 -10.22 4.01
CA ALA A 43 -9.82 -9.70 2.75
C ALA A 43 -8.72 -9.16 1.82
N LEU A 44 -7.78 -8.37 2.35
CA LEU A 44 -6.65 -7.83 1.58
C LEU A 44 -5.66 -8.92 1.15
N THR A 45 -5.43 -9.91 2.01
CA THR A 45 -4.58 -11.07 1.68
C THR A 45 -5.22 -11.93 0.59
N LEU A 46 -6.54 -12.16 0.65
CA LEU A 46 -7.29 -12.85 -0.40
C LEU A 46 -7.25 -12.06 -1.71
N ALA A 47 -7.41 -10.74 -1.66
CA ALA A 47 -7.30 -9.88 -2.82
C ALA A 47 -5.89 -9.98 -3.45
N LEU A 48 -4.84 -10.01 -2.64
CA LEU A 48 -3.46 -10.20 -3.09
C LEU A 48 -3.28 -11.57 -3.74
N TYR A 49 -3.80 -12.61 -3.11
CA TYR A 49 -3.76 -13.97 -3.64
C TYR A 49 -4.44 -14.05 -5.02
N LEU A 50 -5.64 -13.49 -5.17
CA LEU A 50 -6.36 -13.43 -6.43
C LEU A 50 -5.60 -12.63 -7.51
N THR A 51 -4.92 -11.54 -7.12
CA THR A 51 -4.08 -10.72 -8.00
C THR A 51 -2.94 -11.55 -8.59
N ALA A 52 -2.30 -12.39 -7.78
CA ALA A 52 -1.24 -13.27 -8.26
C ALA A 52 -1.74 -14.31 -9.29
N TYR A 53 -3.05 -14.56 -9.36
CA TYR A 53 -3.68 -15.52 -10.25
C TYR A 53 -4.34 -14.91 -11.50
N ILE A 54 -4.08 -13.63 -11.80
CA ILE A 54 -4.53 -12.97 -13.03
C ILE A 54 -3.94 -13.69 -14.27
N ARG A 55 -4.81 -14.07 -15.21
CA ARG A 55 -4.40 -14.84 -16.40
C ARG A 55 -3.69 -13.97 -17.44
N GLN A 56 -4.16 -12.74 -17.64
CA GLN A 56 -3.63 -11.82 -18.64
C GLN A 56 -2.24 -11.32 -18.22
N THR A 57 -1.23 -11.62 -19.05
CA THR A 57 0.17 -11.36 -18.72
C THR A 57 0.44 -9.87 -18.50
N LEU A 58 -0.01 -8.99 -19.40
CA LEU A 58 0.23 -7.55 -19.28
C LEU A 58 -0.39 -6.98 -18.00
N ILE A 59 -1.68 -7.23 -17.77
CA ILE A 59 -2.39 -6.75 -16.58
C ILE A 59 -1.72 -7.26 -15.29
N ARG A 60 -1.32 -8.54 -15.26
CA ARG A 60 -0.63 -9.11 -14.10
C ARG A 60 0.68 -8.38 -13.79
N HIS A 61 1.50 -8.11 -14.81
CA HIS A 61 2.78 -7.41 -14.60
C HIS A 61 2.57 -5.94 -14.23
N LEU A 62 1.55 -5.27 -14.76
CA LEU A 62 1.18 -3.92 -14.34
C LEU A 62 0.82 -3.89 -12.85
N PHE A 63 -0.07 -4.78 -12.38
CA PHE A 63 -0.37 -4.88 -10.95
C PHE A 63 0.85 -5.26 -10.12
N ALA A 64 1.70 -6.16 -10.62
CA ALA A 64 2.92 -6.55 -9.93
C ALA A 64 3.87 -5.35 -9.73
N LEU A 65 4.07 -4.53 -10.77
CA LEU A 65 4.91 -3.34 -10.72
C LEU A 65 4.32 -2.25 -9.81
N VAL A 66 3.01 -2.00 -9.90
CA VAL A 66 2.32 -1.02 -9.06
C VAL A 66 2.36 -1.42 -7.59
N MET A 67 2.03 -2.67 -7.27
CA MET A 67 2.11 -3.17 -5.89
C MET A 67 3.54 -3.24 -5.37
N PHE A 68 4.51 -3.57 -6.23
CA PHE A 68 5.93 -3.51 -5.90
C PHE A 68 6.36 -2.09 -5.53
N GLY A 69 6.11 -1.10 -6.41
CA GLY A 69 6.48 0.29 -6.16
C GLY A 69 5.84 0.83 -4.87
N SER A 70 4.57 0.51 -4.65
CA SER A 70 3.86 0.86 -3.41
C SER A 70 4.49 0.21 -2.17
N ALA A 71 4.77 -1.10 -2.21
CA ALA A 71 5.40 -1.79 -1.09
C ALA A 71 6.79 -1.22 -0.76
N VAL A 72 7.60 -0.97 -1.79
CA VAL A 72 8.94 -0.38 -1.65
C VAL A 72 8.85 1.03 -1.06
N PHE A 73 7.94 1.86 -1.57
CA PHE A 73 7.72 3.21 -1.04
C PHE A 73 7.38 3.18 0.46
N PHE A 74 6.43 2.33 0.86
CA PHE A 74 6.04 2.18 2.25
C PHE A 74 7.20 1.69 3.13
N ASP A 75 7.93 0.65 2.69
CA ASP A 75 9.03 0.06 3.46
C ASP A 75 10.23 1.00 3.57
N ILE A 76 10.52 1.83 2.55
CA ILE A 76 11.55 2.88 2.65
C ILE A 76 11.15 3.86 3.74
N TYR A 77 9.91 4.35 3.70
CA TYR A 77 9.43 5.34 4.66
C TYR A 77 9.55 4.82 6.10
N THR A 78 9.06 3.61 6.37
CA THR A 78 9.08 3.05 7.73
C THR A 78 10.50 2.79 8.22
N ARG A 79 11.43 2.39 7.34
CA ARG A 79 12.85 2.23 7.70
C ARG A 79 13.56 3.54 7.98
N VAL A 80 13.26 4.58 7.22
CA VAL A 80 13.92 5.89 7.34
C VAL A 80 13.39 6.67 8.53
N THR A 81 12.07 6.65 8.75
CA THR A 81 11.43 7.46 9.80
C THR A 81 11.22 6.71 11.11
N ALA A 82 11.34 5.38 11.10
CA ALA A 82 10.96 4.50 12.21
C ALA A 82 9.50 4.72 12.68
N ASP A 83 8.65 5.29 11.81
CA ASP A 83 7.26 5.60 12.09
C ASP A 83 6.35 5.09 10.97
N TYR A 84 5.06 5.03 11.27
CA TYR A 84 4.03 4.66 10.33
C TYR A 84 3.74 5.77 9.32
N LEU A 85 3.50 5.38 8.07
CA LEU A 85 3.11 6.32 7.02
C LEU A 85 1.65 6.76 7.22
N SER A 86 1.46 7.94 7.79
CA SER A 86 0.16 8.63 7.82
C SER A 86 -0.17 9.27 6.47
N TYR A 87 -1.44 9.65 6.28
CA TYR A 87 -1.86 10.37 5.09
C TYR A 87 -1.15 11.72 4.93
N SER A 88 -1.01 12.49 6.01
CA SER A 88 -0.32 13.80 6.00
C SER A 88 1.16 13.68 5.63
N ASN A 89 1.84 12.63 6.10
CA ASN A 89 3.24 12.36 5.76
C ASN A 89 3.36 11.91 4.30
N PHE A 90 2.41 11.11 3.79
CA PHE A 90 2.36 10.78 2.37
C PHE A 90 2.24 12.04 1.49
N VAL A 91 1.30 12.94 1.81
CA VAL A 91 1.11 14.19 1.07
C VAL A 91 2.36 15.06 1.12
N SER A 92 2.98 15.20 2.30
CA SER A 92 4.24 15.94 2.48
C SER A 92 5.37 15.38 1.61
N LEU A 93 5.49 14.06 1.47
CA LEU A 93 6.49 13.42 0.61
C LEU A 93 6.22 13.66 -0.88
N VAL A 94 4.95 13.60 -1.30
CA VAL A 94 4.58 13.89 -2.70
C VAL A 94 4.98 15.32 -3.07
N TYR A 95 4.73 16.29 -2.20
CA TYR A 95 5.15 17.68 -2.43
C TYR A 95 6.66 17.90 -2.29
N SER A 96 7.35 17.06 -1.49
CA SER A 96 8.81 17.12 -1.31
C SER A 96 9.59 16.35 -2.38
N GLY A 97 8.94 15.91 -3.45
CA GLY A 97 9.56 15.13 -4.54
C GLY A 97 10.75 15.82 -5.23
N GLY A 98 10.90 17.14 -5.07
CA GLY A 98 12.05 17.89 -5.58
C GLY A 98 13.40 17.48 -4.98
N PHE A 99 13.43 16.84 -3.80
CA PHE A 99 14.65 16.42 -3.09
C PHE A 99 14.95 14.92 -3.23
N ILE A 100 14.46 14.28 -4.29
CA ILE A 100 14.59 12.83 -4.46
C ILE A 100 16.04 12.39 -4.65
N GLN A 101 16.92 13.24 -5.21
CA GLN A 101 18.32 12.91 -5.45
C GLN A 101 19.11 12.85 -4.14
N GLU A 102 18.88 13.82 -3.27
CA GLU A 102 19.45 13.91 -1.93
C GLU A 102 18.97 12.73 -1.08
N ALA A 103 17.67 12.44 -1.12
CA ALA A 103 17.10 11.28 -0.43
C ALA A 103 17.68 9.95 -0.94
N ALA A 104 17.86 9.81 -2.26
CA ALA A 104 18.45 8.62 -2.86
C ALA A 104 19.90 8.40 -2.45
N TYR A 105 20.67 9.48 -2.30
CA TYR A 105 22.05 9.42 -1.83
C TYR A 105 22.11 9.08 -0.34
N GLN A 106 21.32 9.78 0.48
CA GLN A 106 21.34 9.65 1.94
C GLN A 106 20.78 8.31 2.44
N TYR A 107 19.71 7.80 1.81
CA TYR A 107 18.98 6.60 2.26
C TYR A 107 19.16 5.40 1.34
N ARG A 108 20.26 5.35 0.58
CA ARG A 108 20.55 4.31 -0.41
C ARG A 108 20.41 2.89 0.15
N ASP A 109 20.91 2.65 1.35
CA ASP A 109 20.85 1.33 1.98
C ASP A 109 19.41 0.90 2.30
N ALA A 110 18.57 1.82 2.77
CA ALA A 110 17.16 1.55 3.01
C ALA A 110 16.44 1.24 1.69
N ILE A 111 16.71 2.03 0.64
CA ILE A 111 16.15 1.84 -0.70
C ILE A 111 16.50 0.47 -1.27
N ILE A 112 17.77 0.07 -1.21
CA ILE A 112 18.22 -1.23 -1.74
C ILE A 112 17.56 -2.37 -0.96
N ARG A 113 17.55 -2.32 0.37
CA ARG A 113 16.93 -3.39 1.19
C ARG A 113 15.42 -3.49 0.94
N SER A 114 14.73 -2.37 0.85
CA SER A 114 13.30 -2.33 0.53
C SER A 114 13.01 -2.85 -0.86
N ALA A 115 13.82 -2.47 -1.86
CA ALA A 115 13.70 -3.00 -3.21
C ALA A 115 13.88 -4.53 -3.24
N LEU A 116 14.91 -5.05 -2.56
CA LEU A 116 15.16 -6.49 -2.46
C LEU A 116 13.99 -7.25 -1.82
N ASN A 117 13.42 -6.73 -0.73
CA ASN A 117 12.23 -7.32 -0.11
C ASN A 117 11.01 -7.25 -1.04
N GLY A 118 10.83 -6.14 -1.75
CA GLY A 118 9.78 -5.96 -2.73
C GLY A 118 9.87 -6.95 -3.91
N LEU A 119 11.07 -7.39 -4.29
CA LEU A 119 11.23 -8.37 -5.37
C LEU A 119 10.49 -9.68 -5.08
N LEU A 120 10.35 -10.08 -3.81
CA LEU A 120 9.54 -11.23 -3.42
C LEU A 120 8.09 -11.06 -3.88
N LEU A 121 7.50 -9.89 -3.64
CA LEU A 121 6.14 -9.55 -4.09
C LEU A 121 6.05 -9.46 -5.61
N LEU A 122 7.04 -8.83 -6.25
CA LEU A 122 7.09 -8.69 -7.70
C LEU A 122 7.10 -10.06 -8.39
N PHE A 123 7.95 -10.98 -7.93
CA PHE A 123 8.01 -12.34 -8.47
C PHE A 123 6.80 -13.17 -8.07
N ALA A 124 6.31 -13.03 -6.84
CA ALA A 124 5.09 -13.70 -6.40
C ALA A 124 3.92 -13.38 -7.33
N ILE A 125 3.70 -12.12 -7.70
CA ILE A 125 2.62 -11.74 -8.61
C ILE A 125 3.01 -12.03 -10.07
N GLY A 126 4.21 -11.67 -10.51
CA GLY A 126 4.65 -11.73 -11.90
C GLY A 126 4.71 -13.14 -12.51
N LEU A 127 5.07 -14.14 -11.71
CA LEU A 127 5.19 -15.54 -12.17
C LEU A 127 3.88 -16.04 -12.80
N LYS A 128 3.99 -16.81 -13.90
CA LYS A 128 2.83 -17.39 -14.59
C LYS A 128 2.05 -18.31 -13.63
N PRO A 129 0.72 -18.12 -13.46
CA PRO A 129 -0.08 -19.01 -12.64
C PRO A 129 -0.09 -20.41 -13.26
N ARG A 130 0.25 -21.43 -12.47
CA ARG A 130 0.28 -22.84 -12.89
C ARG A 130 -1.01 -23.59 -12.57
N HIS A 131 -1.79 -23.11 -11.61
CA HIS A 131 -3.09 -23.66 -11.24
C HIS A 131 -4.23 -22.85 -11.84
N SER A 132 -5.30 -23.53 -12.25
CA SER A 132 -6.54 -22.87 -12.62
C SER A 132 -7.45 -22.79 -11.40
N LEU A 133 -7.64 -21.58 -10.87
CA LEU A 133 -8.72 -21.31 -9.93
C LEU A 133 -10.08 -21.34 -10.66
N MET A 134 -11.13 -21.84 -10.01
CA MET A 134 -12.52 -21.81 -10.50
C MET A 134 -13.17 -20.43 -10.26
N VAL A 135 -12.40 -19.36 -10.48
CA VAL A 135 -12.82 -17.97 -10.24
C VAL A 135 -12.79 -17.21 -11.57
N PRO A 136 -13.83 -16.44 -11.94
CA PRO A 136 -13.83 -15.65 -13.17
C PRO A 136 -12.63 -14.70 -13.24
N ASN A 137 -12.06 -14.49 -14.44
CA ASN A 137 -10.89 -13.61 -14.59
C ASN A 137 -11.21 -12.15 -14.22
N ALA A 138 -12.45 -11.70 -14.46
CA ALA A 138 -12.91 -10.37 -14.06
C ALA A 138 -12.77 -10.15 -12.55
N LEU A 139 -13.15 -11.15 -11.74
CA LEU A 139 -13.03 -11.06 -10.28
C LEU A 139 -11.57 -10.99 -9.83
N ARG A 140 -10.64 -11.68 -10.51
CA ARG A 140 -9.21 -11.62 -10.20
C ARG A 140 -8.59 -10.26 -10.49
N VAL A 141 -9.04 -9.61 -11.57
CA VAL A 141 -8.58 -8.26 -11.96
C VAL A 141 -9.23 -7.20 -11.08
N ALA A 142 -10.49 -7.40 -10.67
CA ALA A 142 -11.18 -6.50 -9.76
C ALA A 142 -10.66 -6.60 -8.32
N ALA A 143 -10.23 -7.78 -7.87
CA ALA A 143 -9.75 -8.02 -6.51
C ALA A 143 -8.73 -6.97 -5.97
N PRO A 144 -7.61 -6.66 -6.66
CA PRO A 144 -6.67 -5.64 -6.18
C PRO A 144 -7.31 -4.24 -6.09
N LEU A 145 -8.17 -3.88 -7.06
CA LEU A 145 -8.87 -2.59 -7.06
C LEU A 145 -9.87 -2.51 -5.91
N CYS A 146 -10.65 -3.56 -5.69
CA CYS A 146 -11.56 -3.67 -4.55
C CYS A 146 -10.80 -3.58 -3.23
N GLY A 147 -9.62 -4.20 -3.12
CA GLY A 147 -8.77 -4.09 -1.93
C GLY A 147 -8.32 -2.65 -1.64
N VAL A 148 -7.86 -1.93 -2.67
CA VAL A 148 -7.49 -0.51 -2.56
C VAL A 148 -8.69 0.35 -2.19
N LEU A 149 -9.83 0.19 -2.88
CA LEU A 149 -11.04 0.98 -2.64
C LEU A 149 -11.62 0.74 -1.24
N LEU A 150 -11.65 -0.52 -0.80
CA LEU A 150 -12.09 -0.89 0.54
C LEU A 150 -11.20 -0.26 1.60
N LEU A 151 -9.88 -0.27 1.39
CA LEU A 151 -8.96 0.40 2.31
C LEU A 151 -9.12 1.94 2.28
N SER A 152 -9.26 2.54 1.10
CA SER A 152 -9.53 3.98 0.95
C SER A 152 -10.81 4.38 1.67
N ALA A 153 -11.90 3.63 1.55
CA ALA A 153 -13.17 3.92 2.23
C ALA A 153 -13.02 3.90 3.76
N VAL A 154 -12.31 2.89 4.29
CA VAL A 154 -12.05 2.79 5.74
C VAL A 154 -11.18 3.94 6.22
N LEU A 155 -10.13 4.29 5.47
CA LEU A 155 -9.25 5.41 5.79
C LEU A 155 -10.02 6.74 5.78
N PHE A 156 -10.89 6.96 4.79
CA PHE A 156 -11.72 8.15 4.73
C PHE A 156 -12.63 8.27 5.95
N LEU A 157 -13.30 7.18 6.36
CA LEU A 157 -14.16 7.15 7.54
C LEU A 157 -13.40 7.33 8.86
N ARG A 158 -12.10 7.04 8.89
CA ARG A 158 -11.25 7.10 10.09
C ARG A 158 -10.19 8.20 10.03
N ALA A 159 -10.42 9.23 9.21
CA ALA A 159 -9.51 10.38 9.08
C ALA A 159 -8.04 10.00 8.79
N GLY A 160 -7.81 8.96 8.00
CA GLY A 160 -6.48 8.50 7.59
C GLY A 160 -5.74 7.61 8.60
N GLU A 161 -6.25 7.44 9.82
CA GLU A 161 -5.65 6.61 10.88
C GLU A 161 -6.30 5.22 10.91
N GLY A 162 -6.01 4.39 9.90
CA GLY A 162 -6.68 3.09 9.76
C GLY A 162 -5.89 1.95 9.12
N ALA A 163 -4.81 2.23 8.39
CA ALA A 163 -4.09 1.22 7.62
C ALA A 163 -2.86 0.62 8.35
N ARG A 164 -2.67 0.95 9.63
CA ARG A 164 -1.62 0.37 10.48
C ARG A 164 -1.82 -1.14 10.61
N GLY A 165 -0.77 -1.91 10.35
CA GLY A 165 -0.71 -3.37 10.42
C GLY A 165 -1.39 -4.13 9.28
N LEU A 166 -1.85 -3.46 8.21
CA LEU A 166 -2.39 -4.13 7.03
C LEU A 166 -1.28 -4.42 6.00
N PRO A 167 -1.50 -5.31 5.00
CA PRO A 167 -0.50 -5.59 3.99
C PRO A 167 -0.03 -4.31 3.29
N ILE A 168 1.28 -4.07 3.36
CA ILE A 168 1.88 -2.73 3.22
C ILE A 168 1.68 -2.07 1.85
N MET A 169 1.55 -2.86 0.78
CA MET A 169 1.37 -2.39 -0.59
C MET A 169 0.03 -1.69 -0.83
N TYR A 170 -0.98 -1.92 0.00
CA TYR A 170 -2.29 -1.27 -0.20
C TYR A 170 -2.30 0.16 0.35
N THR A 171 -1.53 0.46 1.38
CA THR A 171 -1.59 1.76 2.09
C THR A 171 -1.23 2.95 1.19
N PRO A 172 -0.06 2.98 0.51
CA PRO A 172 0.26 4.09 -0.39
C PRO A 172 -0.67 4.17 -1.59
N LEU A 173 -1.19 3.05 -2.10
CA LEU A 173 -2.18 3.06 -3.19
C LEU A 173 -3.50 3.68 -2.74
N ALA A 174 -3.95 3.38 -1.52
CA ALA A 174 -5.15 3.96 -0.96
C ALA A 174 -4.98 5.47 -0.71
N TYR A 175 -3.81 5.91 -0.22
CA TYR A 175 -3.49 7.33 -0.07
C TYR A 175 -3.34 8.05 -1.41
N LEU A 176 -2.75 7.41 -2.42
CA LEU A 176 -2.67 7.97 -3.76
C LEU A 176 -4.07 8.19 -4.35
N ASN A 177 -4.98 7.23 -4.15
CA ASN A 177 -6.37 7.37 -4.57
C ASN A 177 -7.07 8.55 -3.87
N LEU A 178 -6.89 8.70 -2.55
CA LEU A 178 -7.42 9.84 -1.79
C LEU A 178 -6.82 11.17 -2.27
N PHE A 179 -5.50 11.23 -2.45
CA PHE A 179 -4.80 12.42 -2.96
C PHE A 179 -5.28 12.82 -4.35
N VAL A 180 -5.46 11.87 -5.27
CA VAL A 180 -6.02 12.15 -6.60
C VAL A 180 -7.45 12.68 -6.50
N TYR A 181 -8.27 12.07 -5.64
CA TYR A 181 -9.62 12.55 -5.38
C TYR A 181 -9.63 14.00 -4.86
N GLU A 182 -8.80 14.32 -3.87
CA GLU A 182 -8.66 15.68 -3.34
C GLU A 182 -8.13 16.64 -4.41
N ALA A 183 -7.09 16.27 -5.16
CA ALA A 183 -6.52 17.11 -6.21
C ALA A 183 -7.54 17.48 -7.31
N LEU A 184 -8.44 16.56 -7.67
CA LEU A 184 -9.50 16.80 -8.64
C LEU A 184 -10.64 17.67 -8.07
N HIS A 185 -10.88 17.62 -6.76
CA HIS A 185 -11.94 18.38 -6.08
C HIS A 185 -11.44 19.63 -5.36
N ASN A 186 -10.14 19.94 -5.44
CA ASN A 186 -9.49 21.16 -4.96
C ASN A 186 -9.93 22.37 -5.80
N THR A 187 -11.23 22.64 -5.79
CA THR A 187 -11.79 23.95 -6.04
C THR A 187 -11.47 24.77 -4.80
N VAL A 188 -10.35 25.51 -4.87
CA VAL A 188 -10.10 26.59 -3.92
C VAL A 188 -11.31 27.53 -4.06
N GLY A 189 -12.15 27.61 -3.03
CA GLY A 189 -13.22 28.61 -2.99
C GLY A 189 -12.65 30.00 -3.26
N PRO A 190 -13.45 30.97 -3.73
CA PRO A 190 -12.97 32.31 -4.06
C PRO A 190 -12.09 32.83 -2.92
N ARG A 191 -10.83 33.18 -3.23
CA ARG A 191 -9.92 33.76 -2.24
C ARG A 191 -10.61 34.97 -1.64
N GLU A 192 -10.91 34.93 -0.34
CA GLU A 192 -11.43 36.10 0.33
C GLU A 192 -10.34 37.18 0.38
N PRO A 193 -10.64 38.41 -0.04
CA PRO A 193 -9.67 39.50 0.00
C PRO A 193 -9.39 39.86 1.46
N VAL A 194 -8.24 39.41 1.98
CA VAL A 194 -7.74 39.84 3.29
C VAL A 194 -7.07 41.20 3.14
N THR A 195 -7.66 42.21 3.76
CA THR A 195 -7.07 43.56 3.82
C THR A 195 -6.20 43.63 5.07
N LEU A 196 -4.88 43.62 4.91
CA LEU A 196 -3.95 43.82 6.02
C LEU A 196 -3.84 45.33 6.29
N ALA A 197 -4.27 45.78 7.46
CA ALA A 197 -4.02 47.15 7.91
C ALA A 197 -2.52 47.34 8.09
N ARG A 198 -1.90 48.19 7.26
CA ARG A 198 -0.52 48.63 7.49
C ARG A 198 -0.52 49.58 8.69
N THR A 199 -0.02 49.13 9.82
CA THR A 199 0.42 50.03 10.90
C THR A 199 1.73 50.66 10.46
N SER A 200 1.67 51.95 10.09
CA SER A 200 2.83 52.83 9.91
C SER A 200 3.37 53.31 11.24
#